data_AF-A0A7J4JYR2-F1
#
_entry.id   AF-A0A7J4JYR2-F1
#
_cell.length_a   1.000
_cell.length_b   1.000
_cell.length_c   1.000
_cell.angle_alpha   90.00
_cell.angle_beta   90.00
_cell.angle_gamma   90.00
#
_symmetry.space_group_name_H-M   'P 1'
#
loop_
_entity.id
_entity.type
_entity.pdbx_description
1 polymer ?
#
loop_
_entity_poly.entity_id
_entity_poly.type
_entity_poly.pdbx_seq_one_letter_code
_entity_poly.pdbx_strand_id
1 'polypeptide(L)'
;LGYIVAENKLIRDCVKMQQQTATCPSSITQYAAIAALRNYENYFPKMLIEYKKRRRMLVDGIRNIPKFSCFEPKGAFYVFMNVSKLGVSSEEATSLLLEKAHVASVSGSAFGKSGEGYVRLSFATSEANIELALSNLTGI
;
A
#
# COMPACT_ATOMS: atom_id res chain seq x y z
N LEU A 1 3.72 -8.12 13.78
CA LEU A 1 5.01 -8.24 14.49
C LEU A 1 5.99 -7.28 13.82
N GLY A 2 6.76 -6.53 14.59
CA GLY A 2 7.88 -5.73 14.11
C GLY A 2 9.13 -6.03 14.94
N TYR A 3 10.29 -5.60 14.47
CA TYR A 3 11.55 -5.71 15.21
C TYR A 3 12.38 -4.43 15.00
N ILE A 4 13.30 -4.18 15.93
CA ILE A 4 14.25 -3.06 15.88
C ILE A 4 15.65 -3.65 15.86
N VAL A 5 16.50 -3.15 14.97
CA VAL A 5 17.94 -3.45 14.96
C VAL A 5 18.65 -2.12 15.18
N ALA A 6 19.34 -1.98 16.31
CA ALA A 6 20.03 -0.76 16.70
C ALA A 6 21.13 -1.08 17.74
N GLU A 7 21.89 -0.06 18.15
CA GLU A 7 22.89 -0.20 19.22
C GLU A 7 22.26 -0.66 20.54
N ASN A 8 23.02 -1.48 21.29
CA ASN A 8 22.57 -2.06 22.56
C ASN A 8 22.03 -1.02 23.56
N LYS A 9 22.61 0.19 23.59
CA LYS A 9 22.13 1.25 24.48
C LYS A 9 20.69 1.65 24.12
N LEU A 10 20.40 1.87 22.85
CA LEU A 10 19.06 2.23 22.38
C LEU A 10 18.06 1.09 22.59
N ILE A 11 18.45 -0.16 22.29
CA ILE A 11 17.58 -1.32 22.49
C ILE A 11 17.14 -1.47 23.95
N ARG A 12 18.04 -1.25 24.91
CA ARG A 12 17.69 -1.30 26.35
C ARG A 12 16.59 -0.29 26.71
N ASP A 13 16.65 0.92 26.18
CA ASP A 13 15.63 1.94 26.45
C ASP A 13 14.31 1.64 25.71
N CYS A 14 14.37 1.14 24.47
CA CYS A 14 13.19 0.65 23.75
C CYS A 14 12.49 -0.51 24.49
N VAL A 15 13.25 -1.45 25.08
CA VAL A 15 12.68 -2.57 25.85
C VAL A 15 11.94 -2.07 27.09
N LYS A 16 12.50 -1.10 27.83
CA LYS A 16 11.79 -0.48 28.98
C LYS A 16 10.46 0.12 28.54
N MET A 17 10.46 0.87 27.43
CA MET A 17 9.23 1.44 26.88
C MET A 17 8.23 0.36 26.48
N GLN A 18 8.66 -0.65 25.73
CA GLN A 18 7.80 -1.76 25.28
C GLN A 18 7.15 -2.50 26.46
N GLN A 19 7.89 -2.71 27.55
CA GLN A 19 7.37 -3.37 28.75
C GLN A 19 6.23 -2.58 29.40
N GLN A 20 6.34 -1.25 29.41
CA GLN A 20 5.35 -0.35 30.00
C GLN A 20 4.19 0.01 29.05
N THR A 21 4.32 -0.21 27.73
CA THR A 21 3.25 0.05 26.75
C THR A 21 2.43 -1.19 26.43
N ALA A 22 3.09 -2.31 26.17
CA ALA A 22 2.45 -3.52 25.65
C ALA A 22 3.03 -4.82 26.23
N THR A 23 3.95 -4.71 27.19
CA THR A 23 4.66 -5.83 27.86
C THR A 23 5.53 -6.66 26.91
N CYS A 24 4.92 -7.41 25.99
CA CYS A 24 5.60 -8.22 24.99
C CYS A 24 4.69 -8.44 23.77
N PRO A 25 5.24 -8.75 22.59
CA PRO A 25 4.43 -9.15 21.45
C PRO A 25 3.76 -10.51 21.71
N SER A 26 2.55 -10.72 21.17
CA SER A 26 1.81 -11.99 21.26
C SER A 26 2.70 -13.20 20.92
N SER A 27 2.72 -14.19 21.82
CA SER A 27 3.54 -15.40 21.68
C SER A 27 3.20 -16.17 20.40
N ILE A 28 1.92 -16.37 20.11
CA ILE A 28 1.45 -17.06 18.89
C ILE A 28 1.96 -16.33 17.64
N THR A 29 1.90 -15.00 17.62
CA THR A 29 2.41 -14.19 16.51
C THR A 29 3.93 -14.30 16.35
N GLN A 30 4.68 -14.42 17.45
CA GLN A 30 6.12 -14.65 17.39
C GLN A 30 6.45 -16.01 16.76
N TYR A 31 5.76 -17.09 17.16
CA TYR A 31 5.93 -18.41 16.55
C TYR A 31 5.55 -18.42 15.06
N ALA A 32 4.47 -17.73 14.68
CA ALA A 32 4.09 -17.57 13.28
C ALA A 32 5.17 -16.86 12.45
N ALA A 33 5.80 -15.82 13.01
CA ALA A 33 6.90 -15.12 12.35
C ALA A 33 8.17 -15.99 12.21
N ILE A 34 8.50 -16.80 13.22
CA ILE A 34 9.59 -17.77 13.11
C ILE A 34 9.33 -18.75 11.96
N ALA A 35 8.11 -19.29 11.88
CA ALA A 35 7.72 -20.17 10.78
C ALA A 35 7.80 -19.47 9.42
N ALA A 36 7.33 -18.23 9.31
CA ALA A 36 7.41 -17.44 8.08
C ALA A 36 8.87 -17.18 7.66
N LEU A 37 9.74 -16.76 8.59
CA LEU A 37 11.15 -16.47 8.30
C LEU A 37 11.97 -17.72 7.96
N ARG A 38 11.66 -18.88 8.55
CA ARG A 38 12.35 -20.13 8.23
C ARG A 38 11.93 -20.74 6.90
N ASN A 39 10.75 -20.40 6.39
CA ASN A 39 10.17 -21.01 5.19
C ASN A 39 9.90 -19.99 4.07
N TYR A 40 10.46 -18.79 4.15
CA TYR A 40 10.12 -17.68 3.26
C TYR A 40 10.36 -18.00 1.77
N GLU A 41 11.40 -18.78 1.46
CA GLU A 41 11.76 -19.19 0.10
C GLU A 41 10.64 -19.97 -0.60
N ASN A 42 9.78 -20.65 0.15
CA ASN A 42 8.67 -21.42 -0.40
C ASN A 42 7.51 -20.53 -0.89
N TYR A 43 7.41 -19.29 -0.41
CA TYR A 43 6.26 -18.41 -0.65
C TYR A 43 6.62 -17.13 -1.42
N PHE A 44 7.77 -16.52 -1.11
CA PHE A 44 8.15 -15.21 -1.63
C PHE A 44 8.33 -15.17 -3.15
N PRO A 45 8.99 -16.14 -3.82
CA PRO A 45 9.19 -16.07 -5.27
C PRO A 45 7.87 -15.98 -6.05
N LYS A 46 6.89 -16.83 -5.69
CA LYS A 46 5.56 -16.82 -6.32
C LYS A 46 4.82 -15.51 -6.05
N MET A 47 4.86 -15.06 -4.79
CA MET A 47 4.26 -13.78 -4.38
C MET A 47 4.85 -12.60 -5.16
N LEU A 48 6.18 -12.55 -5.35
CA LEU A 48 6.86 -11.49 -6.10
C LEU A 48 6.47 -11.46 -7.58
N ILE A 49 6.35 -12.63 -8.23
CA ILE A 49 5.89 -12.71 -9.63
C ILE A 49 4.50 -12.11 -9.75
N GLU A 50 3.60 -12.51 -8.85
CA GLU A 50 2.22 -12.07 -8.83
C GLU A 50 2.09 -10.56 -8.58
N TYR A 51 2.80 -10.02 -7.59
CA TYR A 51 2.79 -8.57 -7.34
C TYR A 51 3.41 -7.76 -8.48
N LYS A 52 4.42 -8.27 -9.18
CA LYS A 52 4.97 -7.60 -10.38
C LYS A 52 3.93 -7.52 -11.50
N LYS A 53 3.20 -8.61 -11.72
CA LYS A 53 2.10 -8.66 -12.70
C LYS A 53 1.01 -7.64 -12.37
N ARG A 54 0.50 -7.68 -11.13
CA ARG A 54 -0.53 -6.74 -10.63
C ARG A 54 -0.08 -5.29 -10.67
N ARG A 55 1.17 -5.00 -10.28
CA ARG A 55 1.77 -3.66 -10.40
C ARG A 55 1.71 -3.17 -11.84
N ARG A 56 2.15 -4.00 -12.79
CA ARG A 56 2.17 -3.65 -14.21
C ARG A 56 0.77 -3.37 -14.73
N MET A 57 -0.19 -4.26 -14.45
CA MET A 57 -1.59 -4.08 -14.84
C MET A 57 -2.16 -2.75 -14.36
N LEU A 58 -1.99 -2.44 -13.07
CA LEU A 58 -2.51 -1.20 -12.50
C LEU A 58 -1.79 0.05 -13.05
N VAL A 59 -0.46 0.03 -13.13
CA VAL A 59 0.33 1.19 -13.61
C VAL A 59 0.04 1.49 -15.08
N ASP A 60 0.09 0.47 -15.94
CA ASP A 60 -0.16 0.63 -17.37
C ASP A 60 -1.63 1.05 -17.60
N GLY A 61 -2.57 0.46 -16.87
CA GLY A 61 -3.98 0.84 -16.91
C GLY A 61 -4.23 2.29 -16.52
N ILE A 62 -3.66 2.76 -15.39
CA ILE A 62 -3.78 4.16 -14.96
C ILE A 62 -3.23 5.11 -16.02
N ARG A 63 -2.07 4.79 -16.60
CA ARG A 63 -1.41 5.65 -17.61
C ARG A 63 -2.20 5.77 -18.91
N ASN A 64 -3.06 4.80 -19.21
CA ASN A 64 -3.94 4.85 -20.37
C ASN A 64 -5.21 5.70 -20.14
N ILE A 65 -5.50 6.11 -18.91
CA ILE A 65 -6.65 6.96 -18.59
C ILE A 65 -6.19 8.43 -18.57
N PRO A 66 -6.64 9.30 -19.49
CA PRO A 66 -6.07 10.65 -19.67
C PRO A 66 -6.11 11.56 -18.43
N LYS A 67 -7.08 11.34 -17.54
CA LYS A 67 -7.26 12.11 -16.30
C LYS A 67 -6.28 11.72 -15.18
N PHE A 68 -5.60 10.60 -15.30
CA PHE A 68 -4.71 10.09 -14.26
C PHE A 68 -3.28 9.93 -14.76
N SER A 69 -2.35 9.89 -13.82
CA SER A 69 -0.96 9.49 -14.10
C SER A 69 -0.33 8.89 -12.84
N CYS A 70 0.73 8.11 -13.01
CA CYS A 70 1.49 7.60 -11.88
C CYS A 70 2.94 7.27 -12.25
N PHE A 71 3.82 7.36 -11.26
CA PHE A 71 5.16 6.82 -11.34
C PHE A 71 5.12 5.29 -11.16
N GLU A 72 6.07 4.57 -11.77
CA GLU A 72 6.17 3.12 -11.57
C GLU A 72 6.88 2.83 -10.24
N PRO A 73 6.19 2.29 -9.22
CA PRO A 73 6.79 2.11 -7.91
C PRO A 73 7.83 0.98 -7.94
N LYS A 74 9.02 1.25 -7.37
CA LYS A 74 10.13 0.28 -7.32
C LYS A 74 9.98 -0.77 -6.21
N GLY A 75 9.07 -0.57 -5.26
CA GLY A 75 8.84 -1.47 -4.13
C GLY A 75 7.46 -1.25 -3.51
N ALA A 76 7.19 -2.01 -2.43
CA ALA A 76 5.87 -2.12 -1.80
C ALA A 76 4.78 -2.61 -2.77
N PHE A 77 3.52 -2.53 -2.33
CA PHE A 77 2.34 -2.91 -3.09
C PHE A 77 1.36 -1.74 -3.29
N TYR A 78 1.90 -0.52 -3.41
CA TYR A 78 1.14 0.72 -3.55
C TYR A 78 1.49 1.50 -4.82
N VAL A 79 0.50 2.16 -5.41
CA VAL A 79 0.66 3.18 -6.45
C VAL A 79 0.15 4.50 -5.91
N PHE A 80 0.90 5.59 -6.14
CA PHE A 80 0.45 6.95 -5.86
C PHE A 80 -0.02 7.58 -7.16
N MET A 81 -1.34 7.60 -7.35
CA MET A 81 -2.01 8.05 -8.56
C MET A 81 -2.28 9.55 -8.45
N ASN A 82 -1.79 10.31 -9.42
CA ASN A 82 -2.08 11.72 -9.57
C ASN A 82 -3.52 11.89 -10.08
N VAL A 83 -4.31 12.65 -9.33
CA VAL A 83 -5.72 12.97 -9.59
C VAL A 83 -5.94 14.47 -9.78
N SER A 84 -4.87 15.27 -9.89
CA SER A 84 -4.95 16.73 -9.94
C SER A 84 -5.77 17.25 -11.12
N LYS A 85 -5.88 16.47 -12.21
CA LYS A 85 -6.71 16.81 -13.38
C LYS A 85 -8.21 16.74 -13.10
N LEU A 86 -8.63 16.16 -11.97
CA LEU A 86 -10.04 16.22 -11.54
C LEU A 86 -10.41 17.61 -10.99
N GLY A 87 -9.44 18.47 -10.68
CA GLY A 87 -9.70 19.84 -10.21
C GLY A 87 -10.29 19.93 -8.80
N VAL A 88 -10.18 18.85 -8.02
CA VAL A 88 -10.67 18.74 -6.63
C VAL A 88 -9.52 18.37 -5.69
N SER A 89 -9.74 18.52 -4.39
CA SER A 89 -8.78 18.06 -3.37
C SER A 89 -8.64 16.54 -3.36
N SER A 90 -7.58 16.03 -2.75
CA SER A 90 -7.29 14.60 -2.63
C SER A 90 -8.35 13.84 -1.82
N GLU A 91 -8.97 14.52 -0.85
CA GLU A 91 -10.08 13.98 -0.07
C GLU A 91 -11.34 13.87 -0.91
N GLU A 92 -11.72 14.95 -1.62
CA GLU A 92 -12.85 14.93 -2.54
C GLU A 92 -12.65 13.92 -3.67
N ALA A 93 -11.43 13.81 -4.23
CA ALA A 93 -11.09 12.80 -5.22
C ALA A 93 -11.28 11.40 -4.64
N THR A 94 -10.84 11.14 -3.40
CA THR A 94 -11.02 9.85 -2.74
C THR A 94 -12.51 9.50 -2.59
N SER A 95 -13.34 10.45 -2.16
CA SER A 95 -14.80 10.26 -2.08
C SER A 95 -15.42 10.02 -3.45
N LEU A 96 -15.02 10.80 -4.46
CA LEU A 96 -15.52 10.67 -5.82
C LEU A 96 -15.17 9.31 -6.44
N LEU A 97 -13.94 8.82 -6.26
CA LEU A 97 -13.52 7.49 -6.70
C LEU A 97 -14.34 6.38 -6.02
N LEU A 98 -14.62 6.52 -4.72
CA LEU A 98 -15.42 5.57 -3.97
C LEU A 98 -16.89 5.56 -4.42
N GLU A 99 -17.49 6.74 -4.57
CA GLU A 99 -18.92 6.88 -4.86
C GLU A 99 -19.25 6.64 -6.33
N LYS A 100 -18.38 7.04 -7.26
CA LYS A 100 -18.64 6.97 -8.71
C LYS A 100 -17.99 5.78 -9.41
N ALA A 101 -16.78 5.38 -9.00
CA ALA A 101 -16.09 4.23 -9.57
C ALA A 101 -16.09 3.00 -8.65
N HIS A 102 -16.62 3.10 -7.42
CA HIS A 102 -16.55 2.00 -6.45
C HIS A 102 -15.10 1.56 -6.16
N VAL A 103 -14.15 2.51 -6.22
CA VAL A 103 -12.73 2.28 -5.97
C VAL A 103 -12.32 2.93 -4.65
N ALA A 104 -12.01 2.11 -3.64
CA ALA A 104 -11.48 2.60 -2.38
C ALA A 104 -10.00 3.01 -2.51
N SER A 105 -9.69 4.24 -2.10
CA SER A 105 -8.33 4.79 -2.07
C SER A 105 -8.04 5.50 -0.74
N VAL A 106 -6.78 5.87 -0.53
CA VAL A 106 -6.38 6.72 0.60
C VAL A 106 -5.96 8.08 0.07
N SER A 107 -6.53 9.16 0.62
CA SER A 107 -6.16 10.52 0.25
C SER A 107 -4.66 10.74 0.40
N GLY A 108 -4.04 11.39 -0.60
CA GLY A 108 -2.65 11.78 -0.56
C GLY A 108 -2.34 12.77 0.56
N SER A 109 -3.30 13.62 0.95
CA SER A 109 -3.18 14.59 2.05
C SER A 109 -2.84 13.93 3.40
N ALA A 110 -3.25 12.67 3.61
CA ALA A 110 -2.94 11.90 4.81
C ALA A 110 -1.43 11.59 4.96
N PHE A 111 -0.64 11.75 3.89
CA PHE A 111 0.82 11.59 3.90
C PHE A 111 1.56 12.94 4.02
N GLY A 112 0.83 14.02 4.30
CA GLY A 112 1.35 15.39 4.42
C GLY A 112 1.04 16.26 3.20
N LYS A 113 1.38 17.55 3.30
CA LYS A 113 1.04 18.58 2.31
C LYS A 113 1.50 18.24 0.89
N SER A 114 2.65 17.59 0.74
CA SER A 114 3.21 17.20 -0.56
C SER A 114 2.44 16.06 -1.25
N GLY A 115 1.50 15.42 -0.57
CA GLY A 115 0.62 14.41 -1.14
C GLY A 115 -0.66 14.97 -1.77
N GLU A 116 -0.91 16.28 -1.67
CA GLU A 116 -2.08 16.89 -2.29
C GLU A 116 -2.08 16.74 -3.83
N GLY A 117 -3.25 16.50 -4.42
CA GLY A 117 -3.42 16.13 -5.83
C GLY A 117 -3.17 14.64 -6.13
N TYR A 118 -3.05 13.78 -5.12
CA TYR A 118 -2.81 12.35 -5.29
C TYR A 118 -3.70 11.48 -4.40
N VAL A 119 -3.84 10.22 -4.79
CA VAL A 119 -4.43 9.16 -3.96
C VAL A 119 -3.54 7.92 -3.98
N ARG A 120 -3.50 7.17 -2.88
CA ARG A 120 -2.79 5.90 -2.77
C ARG A 120 -3.75 4.73 -3.02
N LEU A 121 -3.40 3.90 -4.00
CA LEU A 121 -4.07 2.63 -4.31
C LEU A 121 -3.19 1.47 -3.87
N SER A 122 -3.82 0.37 -3.43
CA SER A 122 -3.16 -0.91 -3.12
C SER A 122 -3.48 -1.92 -4.20
N PHE A 123 -2.45 -2.56 -4.78
CA PHE A 123 -2.62 -3.66 -5.73
C PHE A 123 -2.47 -5.04 -5.07
N ALA A 124 -2.58 -5.11 -3.74
CA ALA A 124 -2.68 -6.35 -2.96
C ALA A 124 -4.10 -6.93 -3.00
N THR A 125 -4.61 -7.19 -4.20
CA THR A 125 -5.95 -7.75 -4.47
C THR A 125 -5.91 -8.64 -5.71
N SER A 126 -7.03 -9.24 -6.12
CA SER A 126 -7.10 -10.08 -7.32
C SER A 126 -6.92 -9.26 -8.60
N GLU A 127 -6.46 -9.92 -9.67
CA GLU A 127 -6.38 -9.31 -11.02
C GLU A 127 -7.75 -8.81 -11.50
N ALA A 128 -8.81 -9.61 -11.27
CA ALA A 128 -10.19 -9.24 -11.62
C ALA A 128 -10.63 -7.94 -10.93
N ASN A 129 -10.25 -7.71 -9.66
CA ASN A 129 -10.55 -6.47 -8.97
C ASN A 129 -9.77 -5.27 -9.55
N ILE A 130 -8.53 -5.50 -10.01
CA ILE A 130 -7.73 -4.45 -10.66
C ILE A 130 -8.34 -4.08 -12.00
N GLU A 131 -8.74 -5.07 -12.81
CA GLU A 131 -9.41 -4.85 -14.10
C GLU A 131 -10.73 -4.09 -13.92
N LEU A 132 -11.56 -4.51 -12.96
CA LEU A 132 -12.82 -3.83 -12.65
C LEU A 132 -12.58 -2.38 -12.21
N ALA A 133 -11.59 -2.15 -11.34
CA ALA A 133 -11.26 -0.80 -10.90
C ALA A 133 -10.81 0.09 -12.07
N LEU A 134 -9.95 -0.40 -12.96
CA LEU A 134 -9.50 0.34 -14.15
C LEU A 134 -10.66 0.64 -15.12
N SER A 135 -11.58 -0.32 -15.31
CA SER A 135 -12.79 -0.12 -16.09
C SER A 135 -13.65 1.00 -15.51
N ASN A 136 -13.91 0.97 -14.20
CA ASN A 136 -14.74 1.98 -13.54
C ASN A 136 -14.09 3.37 -13.53
N LEU A 137 -12.76 3.45 -13.39
CA LEU A 137 -12.01 4.71 -13.44
C LEU A 137 -12.11 5.41 -14.80
N THR A 138 -12.36 4.68 -15.88
CA THR A 138 -12.52 5.26 -17.22
C THR A 138 -13.83 6.06 -17.35
N GLY A 139 -14.83 5.76 -16.52
CA GLY A 139 -16.12 6.48 -16.49
C GLY A 139 -16.11 7.78 -15.67
N ILE A 140 -14.99 8.11 -15.02
CA ILE A 140 -14.82 9.31 -14.19
C ILE A 140 -14.16 10.42 -14.99
#